data_AF-A0A6L7IHC3-F1
#
_entry.id   AF-A0A6L7IHC3-F1
#
_cell.length_a   1.000
_cell.length_b   1.000
_cell.length_c   1.000
_cell.angle_alpha   90.00
_cell.angle_beta   90.00
_cell.angle_gamma   90.00
#
_symmetry.space_group_name_H-M   'P 1'
#
loop_
_entity.id
_entity.type
_entity.pdbx_description
1 polymer ?
#
loop_
_entity_poly.entity_id
_entity_poly.type
_entity_poly.pdbx_seq_one_letter_code
_entity_poly.pdbx_strand_id
1 'polypeptide(L)'
;MNEPQQKLETARYIYQSLPLEKQLEIKRQQPDLYHAIYGDDAIPNTYYLEPFIEAHKSSINSDSENVNLSAEIAEGFKNTKFSKVPASIVDANNLFQKLSIDTQMMIKNDKPEIYNMLFKENVFVDTSALSAFLKDYDPKYLEIKSIRDLETLSLNAQLDFKKNFPGEYGRIMGIIKD
;
A
#
# COMPACT_ATOMS: atom_id res chain seq x y z
N MET A 1 1.03 -21.27 -6.28
CA MET A 1 -0.02 -20.23 -6.26
C MET A 1 -1.12 -20.63 -7.23
N ASN A 2 -2.39 -20.41 -6.93
CA ASN A 2 -3.47 -20.70 -7.89
C ASN A 2 -3.69 -19.50 -8.83
N GLU A 3 -4.27 -19.76 -10.01
CA GLU A 3 -4.44 -18.75 -11.08
C GLU A 3 -5.23 -17.50 -10.64
N PRO A 4 -6.32 -17.59 -9.85
CA PRO A 4 -7.03 -16.41 -9.35
C PRO A 4 -6.17 -15.52 -8.44
N GLN A 5 -5.34 -16.12 -7.58
CA GLN A 5 -4.45 -15.38 -6.70
C GLN A 5 -3.35 -14.65 -7.48
N GLN A 6 -2.84 -15.25 -8.56
CA GLN A 6 -1.86 -14.61 -9.44
C GLN A 6 -2.42 -13.39 -10.17
N LYS A 7 -3.68 -13.48 -10.62
CA LYS A 7 -4.39 -12.35 -11.23
C LYS A 7 -4.62 -11.23 -10.21
N LEU A 8 -4.99 -11.56 -8.97
CA LEU A 8 -5.14 -10.58 -7.91
C LEU A 8 -3.84 -9.82 -7.60
N GLU A 9 -2.74 -10.54 -7.44
CA GLU A 9 -1.43 -9.92 -7.17
C GLU A 9 -0.97 -9.04 -8.34
N THR A 10 -1.21 -9.48 -9.57
CA THR A 10 -0.89 -8.71 -10.79
C THR A 10 -1.74 -7.44 -10.87
N ALA A 11 -3.05 -7.53 -10.61
CA ALA A 11 -3.93 -6.37 -10.60
C ALA A 11 -3.58 -5.38 -9.48
N ARG A 12 -3.20 -5.87 -8.28
CA ARG A 12 -2.70 -5.01 -7.20
C ARG A 12 -1.45 -4.25 -7.63
N TYR A 13 -0.50 -4.94 -8.24
CA TYR A 13 0.72 -4.32 -8.75
C TYR A 13 0.42 -3.24 -9.80
N ILE A 14 -0.40 -3.55 -10.81
CA ILE A 14 -0.80 -2.58 -11.84
C ILE A 14 -1.45 -1.37 -11.18
N TYR A 15 -2.44 -1.58 -10.31
CA TYR A 15 -3.13 -0.50 -9.62
C TYR A 15 -2.15 0.38 -8.83
N GLN A 16 -1.22 -0.23 -8.09
CA GLN A 16 -0.21 0.47 -7.31
C GLN A 16 0.80 1.26 -8.16
N SER A 17 1.06 0.79 -9.39
CA SER A 17 1.95 1.47 -10.35
C SER A 17 1.32 2.67 -11.05
N LEU A 18 -0.02 2.80 -10.99
CA LEU A 18 -0.72 3.91 -11.61
C LEU A 18 -0.48 5.22 -10.85
N PRO A 19 -0.48 6.38 -11.53
CA PRO A 19 -0.53 7.68 -10.87
C PRO A 19 -1.68 7.76 -9.88
N LEU A 20 -1.49 8.49 -8.78
CA LEU A 20 -2.47 8.57 -7.70
C LEU A 20 -3.84 9.08 -8.19
N GLU A 21 -3.84 10.02 -9.14
CA GLU A 21 -5.06 10.54 -9.77
C GLU A 21 -5.87 9.41 -10.43
N LYS A 22 -5.18 8.44 -11.06
CA LYS A 22 -5.80 7.27 -11.68
C LYS A 22 -6.25 6.23 -10.67
N GLN A 23 -5.49 6.01 -9.59
CA GLN A 23 -5.92 5.17 -8.48
C GLN A 23 -7.24 5.71 -7.88
N LEU A 24 -7.31 7.02 -7.63
CA LEU A 24 -8.51 7.69 -7.12
C LEU A 24 -9.70 7.64 -8.10
N GLU A 25 -9.44 7.81 -9.39
CA GLU A 25 -10.45 7.66 -10.44
C GLU A 25 -11.04 6.25 -10.44
N ILE A 26 -10.21 5.20 -10.38
CA ILE A 26 -10.65 3.80 -10.31
C ILE A 26 -11.47 3.56 -9.04
N LYS A 27 -11.01 4.02 -7.88
CA LYS A 27 -11.76 3.86 -6.62
C LYS A 27 -13.15 4.52 -6.67
N ARG A 28 -13.26 5.70 -7.31
CA ARG A 28 -14.53 6.46 -7.37
C ARG A 28 -15.47 5.98 -8.47
N GLN A 29 -14.93 5.61 -9.62
CA GLN A 29 -15.72 5.34 -10.83
C GLN A 29 -15.87 3.85 -11.12
N GLN A 30 -15.01 3.01 -10.53
CA GLN A 30 -15.01 1.55 -10.70
C GLN A 30 -14.92 0.85 -9.33
N PRO A 31 -15.91 1.04 -8.44
CA PRO A 31 -15.88 0.48 -7.09
C PRO A 31 -15.81 -1.05 -7.08
N ASP A 32 -16.45 -1.72 -8.04
CA ASP A 32 -16.40 -3.18 -8.17
C ASP A 32 -14.99 -3.70 -8.50
N LEU A 33 -14.26 -2.98 -9.36
CA LEU A 33 -12.87 -3.29 -9.67
C LEU A 33 -11.97 -3.04 -8.45
N TYR A 34 -12.16 -1.92 -7.75
CA TYR A 34 -11.40 -1.63 -6.55
C TYR A 34 -11.63 -2.69 -5.46
N HIS A 35 -12.88 -3.13 -5.28
CA HIS A 35 -13.23 -4.21 -4.37
C HIS A 35 -12.63 -5.55 -4.84
N ALA A 36 -12.61 -5.85 -6.13
CA ALA A 36 -11.95 -7.05 -6.62
C ALA A 36 -10.43 -7.05 -6.35
N ILE A 37 -9.78 -5.87 -6.34
CA ILE A 37 -8.34 -5.72 -6.09
C ILE A 37 -8.00 -5.76 -4.59
N TYR A 38 -8.80 -5.13 -3.72
CA TYR A 38 -8.48 -4.96 -2.29
C TYR A 38 -9.50 -5.53 -1.31
N GLY A 39 -10.59 -6.11 -1.79
CA GLY A 39 -11.59 -6.79 -0.99
C GLY A 39 -11.06 -8.09 -0.36
N ASP A 40 -11.77 -8.54 0.67
CA ASP A 40 -11.41 -9.71 1.47
C ASP A 40 -12.11 -10.99 0.97
N ASP A 41 -12.42 -11.07 -0.33
CA ASP A 41 -13.06 -12.24 -0.92
C ASP A 41 -12.17 -13.48 -0.79
N ALA A 42 -12.74 -14.58 -0.29
CA ALA A 42 -12.03 -15.85 -0.10
C ALA A 42 -11.51 -16.45 -1.43
N ILE A 43 -12.14 -16.10 -2.55
CA ILE A 43 -11.71 -16.44 -3.90
C ILE A 43 -11.70 -15.14 -4.71
N PRO A 44 -10.53 -14.71 -5.25
CA PRO A 44 -10.45 -13.48 -6.03
C PRO A 44 -11.39 -13.50 -7.22
N ASN A 45 -12.20 -12.44 -7.38
CA ASN A 45 -13.14 -12.31 -8.48
C ASN A 45 -12.42 -11.93 -9.78
N THR A 46 -12.02 -12.92 -10.58
CA THR A 46 -11.23 -12.70 -11.79
C THR A 46 -11.99 -11.95 -12.90
N TYR A 47 -13.33 -11.89 -12.83
CA TYR A 47 -14.16 -11.20 -13.83
C TYR A 47 -13.80 -9.72 -13.98
N TYR A 48 -13.47 -9.04 -12.89
CA TYR A 48 -13.05 -7.63 -12.91
C TYR A 48 -11.52 -7.47 -13.08
N LEU A 49 -10.76 -8.44 -12.58
CA LEU A 49 -9.29 -8.40 -12.62
C LEU A 49 -8.74 -8.61 -14.02
N GLU A 50 -9.29 -9.56 -14.79
CA GLU A 50 -8.79 -9.87 -16.13
C GLU A 50 -8.88 -8.69 -17.09
N PRO A 51 -10.04 -8.02 -17.27
CA PRO A 51 -10.13 -6.86 -18.17
C PRO A 51 -9.19 -5.72 -17.75
N PHE A 52 -9.02 -5.50 -16.45
CA PHE A 52 -8.11 -4.48 -15.92
C PHE A 52 -6.65 -4.80 -16.23
N ILE A 53 -6.23 -6.05 -16.04
CA ILE A 53 -4.89 -6.51 -16.38
C ILE A 53 -4.67 -6.40 -17.89
N GLU A 54 -5.64 -6.82 -18.70
CA GLU A 54 -5.52 -6.75 -20.16
C GLU A 54 -5.45 -5.34 -20.70
N ALA A 55 -6.24 -4.40 -20.16
CA ALA A 55 -6.18 -2.99 -20.53
C ALA A 55 -4.81 -2.35 -20.24
N HIS A 56 -4.04 -2.92 -19.33
CA HIS A 56 -2.71 -2.45 -18.94
C HIS A 56 -1.60 -3.42 -19.37
N LYS A 57 -1.90 -4.47 -20.14
CA LYS A 57 -0.90 -5.43 -20.67
C LYS A 57 0.16 -4.74 -21.53
N SER A 58 -0.16 -3.66 -22.23
CA SER A 58 0.85 -2.90 -23.01
C SER A 58 1.90 -2.22 -22.12
N SER A 59 1.55 -1.86 -20.88
CA SER A 59 2.49 -1.39 -19.86
C SER A 59 3.30 -2.52 -19.20
N ILE A 60 2.90 -3.78 -19.43
CA ILE A 60 3.57 -4.99 -18.94
C ILE A 60 4.45 -5.61 -20.05
N ASN A 61 4.05 -5.46 -21.32
CA ASN A 61 4.69 -6.07 -22.48
C ASN A 61 5.84 -5.25 -23.11
N SER A 62 6.10 -4.02 -22.64
CA SER A 62 7.32 -3.31 -23.07
C SER A 62 8.61 -3.95 -22.54
N ASP A 63 8.52 -4.86 -21.57
CA ASP A 63 9.66 -5.52 -20.92
C ASP A 63 9.51 -7.05 -20.85
N SER A 64 8.81 -7.69 -21.80
CA SER A 64 8.51 -9.12 -21.75
C SER A 64 9.13 -9.91 -22.91
N GLU A 65 10.35 -10.41 -22.73
CA GLU A 65 10.65 -11.79 -23.11
C GLU A 65 10.78 -12.63 -21.83
N ASN A 66 9.66 -13.22 -21.42
CA ASN A 66 9.59 -14.53 -20.76
C ASN A 66 10.54 -14.70 -19.55
N VAL A 67 10.27 -14.00 -18.44
CA VAL A 67 11.01 -14.23 -17.20
C VAL A 67 10.06 -14.49 -16.04
N ASN A 68 10.45 -15.50 -15.27
CA ASN A 68 9.92 -15.95 -14.01
C ASN A 68 9.84 -14.76 -13.01
N LEU A 69 8.71 -14.04 -13.01
CA LEU A 69 8.48 -12.78 -12.30
C LEU A 69 8.81 -12.83 -10.79
N SER A 70 8.70 -14.00 -10.15
CA SER A 70 9.08 -14.18 -8.75
C SER A 70 10.57 -13.96 -8.46
N ALA A 71 11.46 -14.14 -9.45
CA ALA A 71 12.90 -13.89 -9.30
C ALA A 71 13.27 -12.45 -9.69
N GLU A 72 12.57 -11.85 -10.65
CA GLU A 72 12.81 -10.47 -11.09
C GLU A 72 12.29 -9.42 -10.11
N ILE A 73 11.26 -9.70 -9.30
CA ILE A 73 10.86 -8.81 -8.19
C ILE A 73 12.01 -8.66 -7.17
N ALA A 74 12.85 -9.69 -7.01
CA ALA A 74 14.05 -9.63 -6.17
C ALA A 74 15.26 -8.99 -6.89
N GLU A 75 15.25 -8.90 -8.22
CA GLU A 75 16.33 -8.31 -9.04
C GLU A 75 16.03 -6.92 -9.63
N GLY A 76 14.79 -6.45 -9.61
CA GLY A 76 14.41 -5.08 -10.01
C GLY A 76 15.06 -4.01 -9.12
N PHE A 77 15.54 -4.40 -7.94
CA PHE A 77 16.40 -3.58 -7.08
C PHE A 77 17.90 -3.66 -7.42
N LYS A 78 18.34 -4.56 -8.30
CA LYS A 78 19.77 -4.79 -8.62
C LYS A 78 20.27 -4.07 -9.87
N ASN A 79 19.40 -3.67 -10.82
CA ASN A 79 19.86 -3.20 -12.14
C ASN A 79 19.83 -1.70 -12.39
N THR A 80 19.37 -0.93 -11.42
CA THR A 80 19.64 0.51 -11.37
C THR A 80 20.88 0.74 -10.52
N LYS A 81 21.78 1.60 -10.96
CA LYS A 81 22.98 2.07 -10.22
C LYS A 81 22.60 2.85 -8.95
N PHE A 82 21.69 2.34 -8.14
CA PHE A 82 21.35 2.87 -6.83
C PHE A 82 22.42 2.44 -5.86
N SER A 83 23.22 3.40 -5.43
CA SER A 83 23.80 3.37 -4.10
C SER A 83 22.72 2.94 -3.10
N LYS A 84 22.87 1.74 -2.53
CA LYS A 84 22.07 1.14 -1.43
C LYS A 84 20.92 2.03 -0.92
N VAL A 85 19.69 1.77 -1.38
CA VAL A 85 18.49 2.33 -0.75
C VAL A 85 18.51 1.95 0.74
N PRO A 86 18.44 2.92 1.67
CA PRO A 86 18.39 2.61 3.09
C PRO A 86 17.22 1.69 3.45
N ALA A 87 17.44 0.69 4.30
CA ALA A 87 16.39 -0.26 4.73
C ALA A 87 15.16 0.45 5.32
N SER A 88 15.37 1.57 6.01
CA SER A 88 14.30 2.41 6.55
C SER A 88 13.34 2.97 5.49
N ILE A 89 13.81 3.22 4.26
CA ILE A 89 12.93 3.63 3.15
C ILE A 89 12.05 2.46 2.72
N VAL A 90 12.65 1.27 2.59
CA VAL A 90 11.93 0.05 2.20
C VAL A 90 10.85 -0.30 3.22
N ASP A 91 11.22 -0.30 4.50
CA ASP A 91 10.31 -0.62 5.60
C ASP A 91 9.18 0.42 5.72
N ALA A 92 9.53 1.71 5.61
CA ALA A 92 8.54 2.79 5.69
C ALA A 92 7.58 2.77 4.49
N ASN A 93 8.07 2.44 3.30
CA ASN A 93 7.22 2.30 2.11
C ASN A 93 6.28 1.10 2.25
N ASN A 94 6.81 -0.05 2.64
CA ASN A 94 6.02 -1.26 2.90
C ASN A 94 4.92 -1.03 3.94
N LEU A 95 5.21 -0.27 4.99
CA LEU A 95 4.23 0.12 5.98
C LEU A 95 3.20 1.10 5.41
N PHE A 96 3.65 2.18 4.76
CA PHE A 96 2.77 3.19 4.17
C PHE A 96 1.73 2.57 3.24
N GLN A 97 2.15 1.60 2.41
CA GLN A 97 1.26 0.90 1.49
C GLN A 97 0.18 0.06 2.16
N LYS A 98 0.38 -0.36 3.42
CA LYS A 98 -0.61 -1.14 4.19
C LYS A 98 -1.61 -0.28 4.95
N LEU A 99 -1.32 1.02 5.09
CA LEU A 99 -2.22 1.95 5.76
C LEU A 99 -3.48 2.17 4.91
N SER A 100 -4.58 2.45 5.58
CA SER A 100 -5.82 2.92 4.98
C SER A 100 -5.60 4.22 4.22
N ILE A 101 -6.45 4.47 3.22
CA ILE A 101 -6.34 5.65 2.36
C ILE A 101 -6.46 6.96 3.15
N ASP A 102 -7.33 7.02 4.16
CA ASP A 102 -7.47 8.23 4.98
C ASP A 102 -6.19 8.52 5.77
N THR A 103 -5.54 7.47 6.27
CA THR A 103 -4.25 7.58 6.95
C THR A 103 -3.13 7.96 5.97
N GLN A 104 -3.11 7.38 4.77
CA GLN A 104 -2.16 7.77 3.71
C GLN A 104 -2.35 9.24 3.28
N MET A 105 -3.60 9.70 3.18
CA MET A 105 -3.94 11.09 2.85
C MET A 105 -3.51 12.06 3.94
N MET A 106 -3.72 11.71 5.20
CA MET A 106 -3.23 12.48 6.34
C MET A 106 -1.69 12.60 6.26
N ILE A 107 -0.98 11.51 6.04
CA ILE A 107 0.48 11.54 5.89
C ILE A 107 0.91 12.44 4.73
N LYS A 108 0.24 12.34 3.56
CA LYS A 108 0.58 13.17 2.40
C LYS A 108 0.39 14.66 2.67
N ASN A 109 -0.68 15.03 3.36
CA ASN A 109 -1.05 16.42 3.60
C ASN A 109 -0.27 17.03 4.78
N ASP A 110 -0.15 16.28 5.87
CA ASP A 110 0.36 16.78 7.14
C ASP A 110 1.84 16.45 7.36
N LYS A 111 2.37 15.45 6.66
CA LYS A 111 3.78 15.01 6.68
C LYS A 111 4.34 14.87 5.24
N PRO A 112 4.27 15.92 4.40
CA PRO A 112 4.68 15.84 2.99
C PRO A 112 6.16 15.45 2.81
N GLU A 113 7.01 15.73 3.79
CA GLU A 113 8.40 15.28 3.83
C GLU A 113 8.52 13.76 3.81
N ILE A 114 7.73 13.04 4.62
CA ILE A 114 7.71 11.57 4.62
C ILE A 114 7.25 11.05 3.27
N TYR A 115 6.15 11.59 2.74
CA TYR A 115 5.63 11.18 1.45
C TYR A 115 6.65 11.39 0.32
N ASN A 116 7.34 12.53 0.30
CA ASN A 116 8.38 12.79 -0.69
C ASN A 116 9.57 11.83 -0.54
N MET A 117 9.98 11.48 0.69
CA MET A 117 11.05 10.52 0.94
C MET A 117 10.71 9.09 0.49
N LEU A 118 9.42 8.72 0.52
CA LEU A 118 8.96 7.40 0.10
C LEU A 118 8.89 7.23 -1.42
N PHE A 119 8.63 8.32 -2.16
CA PHE A 119 8.21 8.24 -3.56
C PHE A 119 8.99 9.14 -4.55
N LYS A 120 9.88 10.04 -4.11
CA LYS A 120 10.68 10.87 -5.03
C LYS A 120 12.12 10.38 -5.14
N GLU A 121 12.57 10.19 -6.39
CA GLU A 121 13.86 9.59 -6.75
C GLU A 121 15.12 10.40 -6.38
N ASN A 122 14.99 11.65 -5.90
CA ASN A 122 16.14 12.55 -5.72
C ASN A 122 16.13 13.29 -4.39
N VAL A 123 16.24 12.55 -3.29
CA VAL A 123 16.57 13.17 -2.00
C VAL A 123 17.74 12.40 -1.40
N PHE A 124 18.86 13.07 -1.17
CA PHE A 124 19.85 12.61 -0.19
C PHE A 124 19.13 12.73 1.17
N VAL A 125 18.40 11.68 1.56
CA VAL A 125 17.48 11.74 2.70
C VAL A 125 18.25 11.55 4.00
N ASP A 126 18.23 12.56 4.86
CA ASP A 126 18.37 12.34 6.30
C ASP A 126 17.21 11.43 6.74
N THR A 127 17.51 10.15 6.97
CA THR A 127 16.50 9.12 7.27
C THR A 127 15.94 9.22 8.69
N SER A 128 16.35 10.22 9.49
CA SER A 128 15.83 10.43 10.85
C SER A 128 14.31 10.60 10.87
N ALA A 129 13.73 11.25 9.87
CA ALA A 129 12.29 11.41 9.71
C ALA A 129 11.56 10.08 9.47
N LEU A 130 12.19 9.15 8.73
CA LEU A 130 11.63 7.82 8.49
C LEU A 130 11.67 6.94 9.73
N SER A 131 12.69 7.08 10.57
CA SER A 131 12.74 6.40 11.86
C SER A 131 11.63 6.88 12.80
N ALA A 132 11.34 8.19 12.81
CA ALA A 132 10.20 8.74 13.55
C ALA A 132 8.87 8.25 12.98
N PHE A 133 8.73 8.19 11.65
CA PHE A 133 7.56 7.62 10.99
C PHE A 133 7.33 6.16 11.39
N LEU A 134 8.35 5.29 11.30
CA LEU A 134 8.22 3.88 11.68
C LEU A 134 7.85 3.68 13.16
N LYS A 135 8.18 4.65 14.02
CA LYS A 135 7.79 4.63 15.44
C LYS A 135 6.35 5.10 15.65
N ASP A 136 5.95 6.19 14.98
CA ASP A 136 4.59 6.74 15.06
C ASP A 136 3.56 5.77 14.48
N TYR A 137 3.94 5.06 13.43
CA TYR A 137 3.10 4.10 12.70
C TYR A 137 3.55 2.67 12.96
N ASP A 138 3.63 2.26 14.23
CA ASP A 138 4.05 0.91 14.60
C ASP A 138 3.23 -0.16 13.84
N PRO A 139 3.86 -1.02 13.00
CA PRO A 139 3.17 -2.00 12.16
C PRO A 139 2.25 -2.95 12.95
N LYS A 140 2.55 -3.21 14.23
CA LYS A 140 1.71 -4.07 15.08
C LYS A 140 0.28 -3.56 15.20
N TYR A 141 0.07 -2.25 15.05
CA TYR A 141 -1.26 -1.65 15.15
C TYR A 141 -2.13 -1.97 13.93
N LEU A 142 -1.57 -2.45 12.82
CA LEU A 142 -2.34 -3.00 11.70
C LEU A 142 -3.04 -4.32 12.03
N GLU A 143 -2.65 -4.99 13.13
CA GLU A 143 -3.31 -6.20 13.61
C GLU A 143 -4.59 -5.90 14.39
N ILE A 144 -4.82 -4.63 14.77
CA ILE A 144 -6.04 -4.20 15.45
C ILE A 144 -7.17 -4.14 14.42
N LYS A 145 -8.12 -5.08 14.53
CA LYS A 145 -9.23 -5.19 13.57
C LYS A 145 -10.60 -4.94 14.20
N SER A 146 -10.66 -4.81 15.53
CA SER A 146 -11.89 -4.64 16.27
C SER A 146 -11.74 -3.74 17.50
N ILE A 147 -12.88 -3.30 18.05
CA ILE A 147 -12.91 -2.55 19.30
C ILE A 147 -12.29 -3.37 20.44
N ARG A 148 -12.52 -4.69 20.46
CA ARG A 148 -11.96 -5.58 21.48
C ARG A 148 -10.44 -5.60 21.43
N ASP A 149 -9.85 -5.64 20.24
CA ASP A 149 -8.38 -5.60 20.09
C ASP A 149 -7.82 -4.27 20.61
N LEU A 150 -8.49 -3.16 20.28
CA LEU A 150 -8.10 -1.82 20.75
C LEU A 150 -8.18 -1.70 22.28
N GLU A 151 -9.21 -2.27 22.91
CA GLU A 151 -9.41 -2.24 24.36
C GLU A 151 -8.35 -3.04 25.14
N THR A 152 -7.64 -3.97 24.51
CA THR A 152 -6.53 -4.68 25.15
C THR A 152 -5.27 -3.80 25.33
N LEU A 153 -5.20 -2.67 24.62
CA LEU A 153 -4.08 -1.75 24.71
C LEU A 153 -4.19 -0.82 25.92
N SER A 154 -3.05 -0.28 26.36
CA SER A 154 -3.05 0.80 27.34
C SER A 154 -3.73 2.05 26.79
N LEU A 155 -4.26 2.91 27.67
CA LEU A 155 -4.95 4.13 27.27
C LEU A 155 -4.09 5.02 26.34
N ASN A 156 -2.79 5.15 26.64
CA ASN A 156 -1.87 5.92 25.80
C ASN A 156 -1.74 5.32 24.39
N ALA A 157 -1.63 3.99 24.29
CA ALA A 157 -1.55 3.31 23.00
C ALA A 157 -2.86 3.42 22.20
N GLN A 158 -4.02 3.43 22.86
CA GLN A 158 -5.30 3.68 22.21
C GLN A 158 -5.39 5.11 21.64
N LEU A 159 -4.89 6.10 22.38
CA LEU A 159 -4.82 7.50 21.93
C LEU A 159 -3.86 7.67 20.76
N ASP A 160 -2.68 7.05 20.83
CA ASP A 160 -1.70 7.05 19.75
C ASP A 160 -2.27 6.40 18.48
N PHE A 161 -2.95 5.26 18.63
CA PHE A 161 -3.63 4.59 17.52
C PHE A 161 -4.68 5.50 16.86
N LYS A 162 -5.58 6.09 17.66
CA LYS A 162 -6.60 7.02 17.15
C LYS A 162 -6.00 8.20 16.40
N LYS A 163 -4.85 8.72 16.86
CA LYS A 163 -4.18 9.89 16.28
C LYS A 163 -3.45 9.54 14.99
N ASN A 164 -2.72 8.42 14.96
CA ASN A 164 -1.83 8.07 13.87
C ASN A 164 -2.49 7.17 12.82
N PHE A 165 -3.58 6.46 13.16
CA PHE A 165 -4.28 5.54 12.27
C PHE A 165 -5.77 5.93 12.14
N PRO A 166 -6.10 7.16 11.71
CA PRO A 166 -7.47 7.66 11.71
C PRO A 166 -8.41 6.86 10.82
N GLY A 167 -7.94 6.30 9.70
CA GLY A 167 -8.79 5.48 8.83
C GLY A 167 -9.07 4.09 9.42
N GLU A 168 -8.07 3.45 10.02
CA GLU A 168 -8.20 2.18 10.71
C GLU A 168 -9.11 2.32 11.94
N TYR A 169 -8.89 3.36 12.74
CA TYR A 169 -9.75 3.71 13.87
C TYR A 169 -11.18 4.00 13.42
N GLY A 170 -11.34 4.77 12.34
CA GLY A 170 -12.64 5.07 11.75
C GLY A 170 -13.42 3.83 11.34
N ARG A 171 -12.73 2.83 10.75
CA ARG A 171 -13.32 1.54 10.39
C ARG A 171 -13.74 0.74 11.63
N ILE A 172 -12.86 0.62 12.64
CA ILE A 172 -13.15 -0.10 13.89
C ILE A 172 -14.37 0.50 14.61
N MET A 173 -14.49 1.82 14.61
CA MET A 173 -15.59 2.54 15.27
C MET A 173 -16.87 2.60 14.42
N GLY A 174 -16.87 2.06 13.20
CA GLY A 174 -18.01 2.13 12.27
C GLY A 174 -18.32 3.55 11.77
N ILE A 175 -17.37 4.48 11.89
CA ILE A 175 -17.47 5.87 11.42
C ILE A 175 -17.26 5.92 9.91
N ILE A 176 -16.32 5.12 9.41
CA ILE A 176 -16.02 4.95 7.99
C ILE A 176 -16.57 3.58 7.60
N LYS A 177 -17.50 3.56 6.65
CA LYS A 177 -18.05 2.32 6.08
C LYS A 177 -17.35 2.07 4.74
N ASP A 178 -16.97 0.81 4.52
CA ASP A 178 -16.39 0.35 3.25
C ASP A 178 -17.36 0.57 2.08
#